data_AF-A0A8J7J695-F1
#
_entry.id   AF-A0A8J7J695-F1
#
_cell.length_a   1.000
_cell.length_b   1.000
_cell.length_c   1.000
_cell.angle_alpha   90.00
_cell.angle_beta   90.00
_cell.angle_gamma   90.00
#
_symmetry.space_group_name_H-M   'P 1'
#
loop_
_entity.id
_entity.type
_entity.pdbx_description
1 polymer ?
#
loop_
_entity_poly.entity_id
_entity_poly.type
_entity_poly.pdbx_seq_one_letter_code
_entity_poly.pdbx_strand_id
1 'polypeptide(L)' 'MLSLVGLAIALLTSLISQPVQAQVRDSQVYTWSYAGIDNSQKVCEKIEVHPRNRAVPASSHKVAVKVRSIIVDNHYCQ' A
#
# COMPACT_ATOMS: atom_id res chain seq x y z
N MET A 1 -30.85 29.90 18.04
CA MET A 1 -31.05 29.47 16.63
C MET A 1 -29.81 28.83 15.99
N LEU A 2 -28.58 29.23 16.33
CA LEU A 2 -27.34 28.67 15.75
C LEU A 2 -27.05 27.20 16.09
N SER A 3 -27.52 26.70 17.26
CA SER A 3 -27.22 25.34 17.74
C SER A 3 -27.95 24.23 16.95
N LEU A 4 -29.18 24.47 16.50
CA LEU A 4 -29.99 23.45 15.80
C LEU A 4 -29.49 23.24 14.36
N VAL A 5 -29.06 24.34 13.71
CA VAL A 5 -28.48 24.32 12.37
C VAL A 5 -27.15 23.56 12.36
N GLY A 6 -26.31 23.76 13.38
CA GLY A 6 -25.05 23.02 13.52
C GLY A 6 -25.25 21.51 13.64
N LEU A 7 -26.25 21.07 14.42
CA LEU A 7 -26.57 19.66 14.60
C LEU A 7 -27.08 19.01 13.31
N ALA A 8 -27.96 19.71 12.58
CA ALA A 8 -28.50 19.22 11.30
C ALA A 8 -27.41 19.06 10.24
N ILE A 9 -26.46 20.00 10.17
CA ILE A 9 -25.32 19.93 9.25
C ILE A 9 -24.41 18.75 9.62
N ALA A 10 -24.11 18.55 10.90
CA ALA A 10 -23.28 17.43 11.37
C ALA A 10 -23.92 16.05 11.09
N LEU A 11 -25.25 15.93 11.22
CA LEU A 11 -25.98 14.72 10.88
C LEU A 11 -25.90 14.46 9.37
N LEU A 12 -26.15 15.47 8.54
CA LEU A 12 -26.07 15.35 7.07
C LEU A 12 -24.67 14.95 6.60
N THR A 13 -23.60 15.52 7.16
CA THR A 13 -22.23 15.15 6.78
C THR A 13 -21.87 13.72 7.19
N SER A 14 -22.39 13.23 8.33
CA SER A 14 -22.18 11.84 8.76
C SER A 14 -22.89 10.83 7.85
N LEU A 15 -24.06 11.16 7.32
CA LEU A 15 -24.85 10.32 6.41
C LEU A 15 -24.27 10.24 4.99
N ILE A 16 -23.57 11.29 4.55
CA ILE A 16 -22.98 11.39 3.20
C ILE A 16 -21.52 10.91 3.17
N SER A 17 -20.94 10.58 4.33
CA SER A 17 -19.59 10.04 4.42
C SER A 17 -19.54 8.62 3.83
N GLN A 18 -19.39 8.55 2.50
CA GLN A 18 -19.13 7.30 1.81
C GLN A 18 -17.84 6.69 2.35
N PRO A 19 -17.79 5.38 2.60
CA PRO A 19 -16.54 4.73 2.97
C PRO A 19 -15.53 4.99 1.85
N VAL A 20 -14.42 5.65 2.20
CA VAL A 20 -13.32 5.80 1.25
C VAL A 20 -12.79 4.40 0.98
N GLN A 21 -13.09 3.86 -0.20
CA GLN A 21 -12.49 2.62 -0.65
C GLN A 21 -11.02 2.93 -0.93
N ALA A 22 -10.18 2.73 0.08
CA ALA A 22 -8.74 2.75 -0.08
C ALA A 22 -8.36 1.63 -1.05
N GLN A 23 -8.27 1.96 -2.34
CA GLN A 23 -7.76 1.04 -3.34
C GLN A 23 -6.28 0.83 -3.04
N VAL A 24 -5.95 -0.31 -2.45
CA VAL A 24 -4.55 -0.75 -2.38
C VAL A 24 -4.13 -1.04 -3.81
N ARG A 25 -3.20 -0.23 -4.34
CA ARG A 25 -2.71 -0.34 -5.72
C ARG A 25 -1.47 -1.22 -5.76
N ASP A 26 -1.18 -1.74 -6.94
CA ASP A 26 0.12 -2.31 -7.24
C ASP A 26 1.21 -1.27 -6.98
N SER A 27 2.30 -1.69 -6.35
CA SER A 27 3.46 -0.84 -6.13
C SER A 27 4.72 -1.48 -6.69
N GLN A 28 5.63 -0.64 -7.17
CA GLN A 28 6.93 -1.03 -7.69
C GLN A 28 7.99 -0.18 -7.00
N VAL A 29 9.02 -0.83 -6.48
CA VAL A 29 10.13 -0.18 -5.77
C VAL A 29 11.44 -0.67 -6.37
N TYR A 30 12.37 0.24 -6.59
CA TYR A 30 13.73 -0.07 -7.03
C TYR A 30 14.68 0.18 -5.86
N THR A 31 15.52 -0.79 -5.55
CA THR A 31 16.43 -0.69 -4.40
C THR A 31 17.72 -1.46 -4.61
N TRP A 32 18.76 -1.07 -3.87
CA TRP A 32 20.02 -1.78 -3.83
C TRP A 32 19.93 -2.97 -2.88
N SER A 33 20.19 -4.17 -3.40
CA SER A 33 20.17 -5.43 -2.65
C SER A 33 21.45 -6.22 -2.90
N TYR A 34 21.71 -7.26 -2.10
CA TYR A 34 22.79 -8.21 -2.35
C TYR A 34 22.27 -9.34 -3.24
N ALA A 35 23.09 -9.80 -4.19
CA ALA A 35 22.68 -10.84 -5.14
C ALA A 35 22.42 -12.23 -4.50
N GLY A 36 22.64 -12.38 -3.19
CA GLY A 36 22.40 -13.59 -2.41
C GLY A 36 22.88 -13.40 -0.97
N ILE A 37 22.56 -14.38 -0.10
CA ILE A 37 22.86 -14.32 1.34
C ILE A 37 24.36 -14.16 1.61
N ASP A 38 25.20 -14.85 0.83
CA ASP A 38 26.66 -14.83 0.99
C ASP A 38 27.38 -14.07 -0.14
N ASN A 39 26.67 -13.20 -0.87
CA ASN A 39 27.24 -12.43 -1.97
C ASN A 39 27.47 -10.96 -1.59
N SER A 40 28.70 -10.47 -1.73
CA SER A 40 29.06 -9.07 -1.46
C SER A 40 28.75 -8.11 -2.62
N GLN A 41 28.34 -8.62 -3.78
CA GLN A 41 27.99 -7.82 -4.96
C GLN A 41 26.61 -7.17 -4.76
N LYS A 42 26.59 -5.83 -4.79
CA LYS A 42 25.36 -5.05 -4.82
C LYS A 42 24.76 -5.07 -6.22
N VAL A 43 23.46 -5.27 -6.29
CA VAL A 43 22.66 -5.29 -7.52
C VAL A 43 21.41 -4.43 -7.35
N CYS A 44 20.96 -3.80 -8.43
CA CYS A 44 19.67 -3.11 -8.43
C CYS A 44 18.55 -4.14 -8.58
N GLU A 45 17.59 -4.10 -7.67
CA GLU A 45 16.46 -5.02 -7.63
C GLU A 45 15.15 -4.24 -7.75
N LYS A 46 14.27 -4.73 -8.64
CA LYS A 46 12.88 -4.27 -8.73
C LYS A 46 11.99 -5.19 -7.91
N ILE A 47 11.28 -4.61 -6.94
CA ILE A 47 10.31 -5.28 -6.08
C ILE A 47 8.91 -4.84 -6.52
N GLU A 48 8.10 -5.78 -6.97
CA GLU A 48 6.70 -5.60 -7.34
C GLU A 48 5.80 -6.19 -6.27
N VAL A 49 4.89 -5.38 -5.73
CA VAL A 49 3.92 -5.78 -4.72
C VAL A 49 2.52 -5.69 -5.31
N HIS A 50 1.86 -6.84 -5.45
CA HIS A 50 0.49 -6.94 -5.92
C HIS A 50 -0.44 -7.31 -4.76
N PRO A 51 -1.37 -6.42 -4.36
CA PRO A 51 -2.40 -6.76 -3.38
C PRO A 51 -3.20 -7.97 -3.83
N ARG A 52 -3.44 -8.92 -2.92
CA ARG A 52 -4.30 -10.07 -3.17
C ARG A 52 -5.61 -9.90 -2.42
N ASN A 53 -6.71 -10.15 -3.12
CA ASN A 53 -8.01 -10.31 -2.50
C ASN A 53 -8.10 -11.70 -1.84
N ARG A 54 -7.36 -11.88 -0.74
CA ARG A 54 -7.45 -13.06 0.13
C ARG A 54 -7.96 -12.63 1.48
N ALA A 55 -8.82 -13.46 2.08
CA ALA A 55 -9.28 -13.24 3.44
C ALA A 55 -8.07 -13.25 4.39
N VAL A 56 -7.85 -12.11 5.04
CA VAL A 56 -6.93 -11.97 6.17
C VAL A 56 -7.80 -11.79 7.41
N PRO A 57 -7.44 -12.34 8.58
CA PRO A 57 -8.22 -12.14 9.79
C PRO A 57 -8.55 -10.66 10.00
N ALA A 58 -9.81 -10.35 10.28
CA ALA A 58 -10.30 -8.98 10.45
C ALA A 58 -9.61 -8.24 11.61
N SER A 59 -9.05 -8.99 12.58
CA SER A 59 -8.23 -8.48 13.67
C SER A 59 -6.82 -8.04 13.24
N SER A 60 -6.42 -8.34 12.01
CA SER A 60 -5.12 -7.94 11.49
C SER A 60 -5.26 -6.65 10.69
N HIS A 61 -4.45 -5.64 11.03
CA HIS A 61 -4.24 -4.46 10.19
C HIS A 61 -3.34 -4.76 8.98
N LYS A 62 -3.37 -6.00 8.47
CA LYS A 62 -2.48 -6.50 7.41
C LYS A 62 -3.28 -6.81 6.15
N VAL A 63 -2.62 -6.62 5.01
CA VAL A 63 -3.17 -6.96 3.69
C VAL A 63 -2.34 -8.09 3.10
N ALA A 64 -2.99 -9.09 2.52
CA ALA A 64 -2.30 -10.14 1.79
C ALA A 64 -1.73 -9.55 0.48
N VAL A 65 -0.44 -9.74 0.25
CA VAL A 65 0.24 -9.28 -0.96
C VAL A 65 1.02 -10.42 -1.61
N LYS A 66 1.16 -10.37 -2.94
CA LYS A 66 2.12 -11.15 -3.70
C LYS A 66 3.32 -10.25 -3.95
N VAL A 67 4.49 -10.67 -3.47
CA VAL A 67 5.74 -9.98 -3.77
C VAL A 67 6.45 -10.76 -4.88
N ARG A 68 6.97 -10.05 -5.87
CA ARG A 68 7.91 -10.58 -6.87
C ARG A 68 9.12 -9.65 -6.89
N SER A 69 10.31 -10.22 -6.96
CA SER A 69 11.50 -9.42 -7.17
C SER A 69 12.35 -9.97 -8.32
N ILE A 70 13.00 -9.07 -9.03
CA ILE A 70 13.94 -9.39 -10.12
C ILE A 70 15.11 -8.42 -10.09
N ILE A 71 16.30 -8.93 -10.42
CA ILE A 71 17.48 -8.08 -10.66
C ILE A 71 17.24 -7.31 -11.96
N VAL A 72 17.52 -6.01 -11.93
CA VAL A 72 17.39 -5.08 -13.06
C VAL A 72 18.68 -4.30 -13.27
N ASP A 73 18.72 -3.50 -14.33
CA ASP A 73 19.87 -2.64 -14.60
C ASP A 73 20.04 -1.54 -13.54
N ASN A 74 21.29 -1.18 -13.28
CA ASN A 74 21.67 -0.20 -12.26
C ASN A 74 21.07 1.20 -12.48
N HIS A 75 20.71 1.58 -13.71
CA HIS A 75 20.13 2.90 -13.98
C HIS A 75 18.76 3.14 -13.32
N TYR A 76 18.07 2.11 -12.82
CA TYR A 76 16.81 2.29 -12.09
C TYR A 76 17.01 2.64 -10.61
N CYS A 77 18.20 2.37 -10.05
CA CYS A 77 18.57 2.66 -8.67
C CYS A 77 19.53 3.86 -8.62
N GLN A 78 19.08 5.03 -9.09
CA GLN A 78 19.83 6.28 -9.06
C GLN A 78 19.65 7.04 -7.75
#